data_AF-A0A660YVB6-F1
#
_entry.id   AF-A0A660YVB6-F1
#
_cell.length_a   1.000
_cell.length_b   1.000
_cell.length_c   1.000
_cell.angle_alpha   90.00
_cell.angle_beta   90.00
_cell.angle_gamma   90.00
#
_symmetry.space_group_name_H-M   'P 1'
#
loop_
_entity.id
_entity.type
_entity.pdbx_description
1 polymer ?
#
loop_
_entity_poly.entity_id
_entity_poly.type
_entity_poly.pdbx_seq_one_letter_code
_entity_poly.pdbx_strand_id
1 'polypeptide(L)'
;MGFLFNEITGELEPLPVVALDDNFITVETRHFALSNIASTSALGKISAINPIANLIFSSINESVLAGQNVISSGFTPGRDDWEFLNWGSYISPLGHCAGQSITAMWYFYEKSLKGEPALFHHFDLLNNSEKPNFLWQDNPHGYRFASTVQEDFVWDSWFSRFQHNVPPDILVWKTFIYAMLMTGNPQFVGIKNTQDGTGHAMIIYKINVTEGKLYVADPNYPNNRALDGTSSIRAIEYTGLNFKPYSSSAKVGDTGKEYDEITFYAANTFVNWTKIGERYKEFEDKTIGDDRFKQYDLYVKTNTENILFFEGMDMTESTLKLFCKNINIPGFLPGTDRLQRIQIYDSNGNYIAVSDANGLASVNLNSGENTFGIYICGYVNGKPNKYYDFKWVTVNYSGITPPDYNRCELQLFVNKLYEREDGSTFERETIEGTFASGEMLGNRFVADYNENSGMFVGTVEVVLDTITDTISSADWTYEYTQSSPSSYHKTEITAVDLPFVDQSNGIYKISGNQTCIDVTNYTYYQDFQGNVTTLQSFECNSDSYLEIRLYKE
;
A
#
# COMPACT_ATOMS: atom_id res chain seq x y z
N MET A 1 -20.02 -34.33 24.66
CA MET A 1 -19.61 -32.93 24.44
C MET A 1 -20.77 -32.02 24.82
N GLY A 2 -20.48 -30.89 25.47
CA GLY A 2 -21.48 -29.87 25.77
C GLY A 2 -21.57 -28.83 24.64
N PHE A 3 -22.76 -28.26 24.46
CA PHE A 3 -23.03 -27.20 23.50
C PHE A 3 -23.92 -26.14 24.15
N LEU A 4 -23.62 -24.87 23.93
CA LEU A 4 -24.65 -23.84 24.09
C LEU A 4 -25.58 -23.92 22.88
N PHE A 5 -26.87 -23.87 23.11
CA PHE A 5 -27.91 -24.00 22.09
C PHE A 5 -28.79 -22.76 22.08
N ASN A 6 -28.87 -22.14 20.91
CA ASN A 6 -29.79 -21.06 20.63
C ASN A 6 -31.10 -21.64 20.09
N GLU A 7 -32.14 -21.67 20.91
CA GLU A 7 -33.45 -22.23 20.54
C GLU A 7 -34.19 -21.41 19.47
N ILE A 8 -33.81 -20.14 19.29
CA ILE A 8 -34.43 -19.26 18.29
C ILE A 8 -33.84 -19.55 16.90
N THR A 9 -32.52 -19.72 16.82
CA THR A 9 -31.81 -19.92 15.54
C THR A 9 -31.58 -21.40 15.21
N GLY A 10 -31.65 -22.28 16.22
CA GLY A 10 -31.25 -23.68 16.10
C GLY A 10 -29.74 -23.90 16.14
N GLU A 11 -28.95 -22.86 16.40
CA GLU A 11 -27.50 -22.93 16.35
C GLU A 11 -26.87 -23.55 17.60
N LEU A 12 -25.73 -24.20 17.38
CA LEU A 12 -24.92 -24.83 18.42
C LEU A 12 -23.56 -24.14 18.49
N GLU A 13 -23.17 -23.75 19.70
CA GLU A 13 -21.78 -23.42 20.01
C GLU A 13 -21.15 -24.56 20.81
N PRO A 14 -20.12 -25.23 20.26
CA PRO A 14 -19.38 -26.26 20.98
C PRO A 14 -18.71 -25.69 22.23
N LEU A 15 -18.78 -26.37 23.37
CA LEU A 15 -18.04 -25.98 24.57
C LEU A 15 -16.72 -26.75 24.69
N PRO A 16 -15.62 -26.11 25.11
CA PRO A 16 -14.37 -26.79 25.41
C PRO A 16 -14.58 -27.88 26.47
N VAL A 17 -14.15 -29.10 26.17
CA VAL A 17 -14.19 -30.24 27.11
C VAL A 17 -12.86 -30.32 27.83
N VAL A 18 -12.86 -30.05 29.13
CA VAL A 18 -11.64 -29.98 29.97
C VAL A 18 -11.32 -31.32 30.62
N ALA A 19 -12.35 -32.09 30.95
CA ALA A 19 -12.18 -33.46 31.45
C ALA A 19 -13.36 -34.33 31.01
N LEU A 20 -13.08 -35.61 30.83
CA LEU A 20 -14.06 -36.64 30.51
C LEU A 20 -13.69 -37.92 31.25
N ASP A 21 -14.60 -38.41 32.07
CA ASP A 21 -14.50 -39.72 32.72
C ASP A 21 -15.83 -40.50 32.60
N ASP A 22 -15.90 -41.68 33.21
CA ASP A 22 -17.06 -42.58 33.11
C ASP A 22 -18.35 -41.98 33.68
N ASN A 23 -18.25 -40.94 34.52
CA ASN A 23 -19.38 -40.35 35.24
C ASN A 23 -19.62 -38.88 34.88
N PHE A 24 -18.59 -38.15 34.47
CA PHE A 24 -18.65 -36.70 34.28
C PHE A 24 -18.07 -36.23 32.96
N ILE A 25 -18.71 -35.18 32.43
CA ILE A 25 -18.16 -34.32 31.38
C ILE A 25 -17.95 -32.95 32.02
N THR A 26 -16.71 -32.49 32.06
CA THR A 26 -16.37 -31.14 32.52
C THR A 26 -16.18 -30.24 31.31
N VAL A 27 -16.97 -29.18 31.23
CA VAL A 27 -16.86 -28.14 30.20
C VAL A 27 -16.62 -26.79 30.85
N GLU A 28 -15.98 -25.88 30.11
CA GLU A 28 -15.71 -24.53 30.59
C GLU A 28 -16.33 -23.48 29.67
N THR A 29 -16.94 -22.44 30.26
CA THR A 29 -17.44 -21.26 29.53
C THR A 29 -17.35 -20.00 30.38
N ARG A 30 -17.15 -18.85 29.75
CA ARG A 30 -17.27 -17.53 30.41
C ARG A 30 -18.70 -17.04 30.50
N HIS A 31 -19.62 -17.58 29.71
CA HIS A 31 -21.00 -17.09 29.67
C HIS A 31 -22.00 -18.18 29.31
N PHE A 32 -23.24 -17.91 29.66
CA PHE A 32 -24.40 -18.60 29.13
C PHE A 32 -25.27 -17.65 28.29
N ALA A 33 -24.74 -16.53 27.79
CA ALA A 33 -25.55 -15.54 27.06
C ALA A 33 -25.89 -16.00 25.63
N LEU A 34 -27.17 -15.94 25.25
CA LEU A 34 -27.63 -16.21 23.87
C LEU A 34 -27.09 -15.21 22.85
N SER A 35 -26.89 -13.95 23.25
CA SER A 35 -26.38 -12.88 22.39
C SER A 35 -24.98 -13.16 21.83
N ASN A 36 -24.28 -14.14 22.40
CA ASN A 36 -22.95 -14.52 21.99
C ASN A 36 -22.95 -15.69 21.01
N ILE A 37 -24.02 -16.48 20.92
CA ILE A 37 -24.14 -17.51 19.88
C ILE A 37 -24.56 -16.79 18.60
N ALA A 38 -23.86 -17.05 17.49
CA ALA A 38 -23.98 -16.30 16.25
C ALA A 38 -25.45 -15.99 15.88
N SER A 39 -25.66 -14.76 15.41
CA SER A 39 -26.98 -14.20 15.18
C SER A 39 -27.37 -14.47 13.72
N THR A 40 -27.90 -15.65 13.40
CA THR A 40 -28.70 -15.77 12.18
C THR A 40 -29.97 -14.93 12.32
N SER A 41 -29.86 -13.70 11.83
CA SER A 41 -30.88 -12.67 11.72
C SER A 41 -31.94 -13.03 10.68
N ALA A 42 -32.51 -14.23 10.73
CA ALA A 42 -33.75 -14.55 10.02
C ALA A 42 -34.99 -14.04 10.78
N LEU A 43 -34.84 -13.65 12.05
CA LEU A 43 -35.92 -13.16 12.90
C LEU A 43 -35.49 -11.84 13.54
N GLY A 44 -35.82 -10.72 12.88
CA GLY A 44 -35.48 -9.39 13.34
C GLY A 44 -35.89 -9.15 14.80
N LYS A 45 -35.01 -8.49 15.58
CA LYS A 45 -35.21 -8.02 16.96
C LYS A 45 -36.33 -8.73 17.73
N ILE A 46 -36.29 -10.06 17.82
CA ILE A 46 -37.09 -10.73 18.85
C ILE A 46 -36.37 -10.41 20.15
N SER A 47 -37.03 -9.65 21.01
CA SER A 47 -36.63 -9.51 22.41
C SER A 47 -36.65 -10.93 22.99
N ALA A 48 -35.50 -11.60 23.03
CA ALA A 48 -35.43 -12.94 23.58
C ALA A 48 -35.99 -12.89 25.01
N ILE A 49 -37.06 -13.65 25.25
CA ILE A 49 -37.76 -13.69 26.54
C ILE A 49 -36.82 -14.24 27.64
N ASN A 50 -35.78 -14.97 27.24
CA ASN A 50 -34.70 -15.45 28.08
C ASN A 50 -33.34 -15.11 27.42
N PRO A 51 -32.45 -14.32 28.06
CA PRO A 51 -31.14 -13.99 27.49
C PRO A 51 -30.10 -15.12 27.66
N ILE A 52 -30.50 -16.26 28.22
CA ILE A 52 -29.61 -17.36 28.59
C ILE A 52 -29.77 -18.53 27.63
N ALA A 53 -28.66 -19.04 27.11
CA ALA A 53 -28.57 -20.18 26.22
C ALA A 53 -28.88 -21.47 26.95
N ASN A 54 -29.55 -22.39 26.24
CA ASN A 54 -29.73 -23.74 26.74
C ASN A 54 -28.39 -24.48 26.68
N LEU A 55 -28.15 -25.36 27.64
CA LEU A 55 -26.99 -26.24 27.64
C LEU A 55 -27.43 -27.64 27.23
N ILE A 56 -26.90 -28.14 26.12
CA ILE A 56 -27.18 -29.48 25.62
C ILE A 56 -25.91 -30.31 25.73
N PHE A 57 -26.03 -31.51 26.29
CA PHE A 57 -24.98 -32.51 26.23
C PHE A 57 -25.38 -33.58 25.22
N SER A 58 -24.49 -33.78 24.24
CA SER A 58 -24.65 -34.81 23.22
C SER A 58 -23.47 -35.78 23.26
N SER A 59 -23.76 -37.04 22.97
CA SER A 59 -22.76 -38.09 22.79
C SER A 59 -22.84 -38.63 21.37
N ILE A 60 -21.70 -39.14 20.89
CA ILE A 60 -21.56 -39.77 19.59
C ILE A 60 -20.64 -40.98 19.76
N ASN A 61 -20.91 -42.05 19.01
CA ASN A 61 -20.04 -43.22 19.04
C ASN A 61 -18.69 -42.87 18.38
N GLU A 62 -17.59 -43.27 19.02
CA GLU A 62 -16.25 -43.01 18.48
C GLU A 62 -16.04 -43.61 17.09
N SER A 63 -16.71 -44.73 16.78
CA SER A 63 -16.66 -45.32 15.45
C SER A 63 -17.25 -44.41 14.36
N VAL A 64 -18.21 -43.54 14.71
CA VAL A 64 -18.76 -42.55 13.79
C VAL A 64 -17.76 -41.43 13.53
N LEU A 65 -17.04 -40.97 14.57
CA LEU A 65 -15.97 -39.99 14.43
C LEU A 65 -14.81 -40.56 13.60
N ALA A 66 -14.36 -41.77 13.92
CA ALA A 66 -13.27 -42.45 13.23
C ALA A 66 -13.63 -42.88 11.80
N GLY A 67 -14.92 -43.05 11.49
CA GLY A 67 -15.40 -43.37 10.15
C GLY A 67 -15.48 -42.18 9.20
N GLN A 68 -15.21 -40.95 9.67
CA GLN A 68 -15.14 -39.78 8.79
C GLN A 68 -13.82 -39.80 8.00
N ASN A 69 -13.85 -39.32 6.75
CA ASN A 69 -12.64 -39.12 5.96
C ASN A 69 -12.16 -37.67 6.05
N VAL A 70 -12.97 -36.74 5.53
CA VAL A 70 -12.70 -35.31 5.52
C VAL A 70 -13.92 -34.58 6.02
N ILE A 71 -13.72 -33.63 6.93
CA ILE A 71 -14.75 -32.71 7.43
C ILE A 71 -14.32 -31.30 7.03
N SER A 72 -15.19 -30.56 6.36
CA SER A 72 -14.94 -29.17 5.94
C SER A 72 -16.00 -28.26 6.51
N SER A 73 -15.62 -27.03 6.82
CA SER A 73 -16.53 -26.02 7.35
C SER A 73 -17.09 -25.04 6.32
N GLY A 74 -16.67 -25.14 5.07
CA GLY A 74 -16.98 -24.15 4.04
C GLY A 74 -16.15 -22.86 4.10
N PHE A 75 -15.50 -22.57 5.23
CA PHE A 75 -14.49 -21.51 5.33
C PHE A 75 -13.28 -21.84 4.46
N THR A 76 -12.87 -20.91 3.60
CA THR A 76 -11.79 -21.11 2.62
C THR A 76 -10.72 -20.01 2.76
N PRO A 77 -9.48 -20.34 3.13
CA PRO A 77 -8.37 -19.38 3.07
C PRO A 77 -8.17 -18.83 1.65
N GLY A 78 -7.89 -17.54 1.52
CA GLY A 78 -7.86 -16.80 0.26
C GLY A 78 -9.23 -16.30 -0.21
N ARG A 79 -10.25 -16.50 0.61
CA ARG A 79 -11.63 -16.07 0.35
C ARG A 79 -12.26 -15.51 1.60
N ASP A 80 -12.21 -16.26 2.70
CA ASP A 80 -12.91 -15.95 3.93
C ASP A 80 -12.00 -15.43 5.06
N ASP A 81 -10.67 -15.44 4.88
CA ASP A 81 -9.68 -14.84 5.79
C ASP A 81 -9.30 -13.42 5.37
N TRP A 82 -8.62 -12.70 6.27
CA TRP A 82 -8.02 -11.41 5.94
C TRP A 82 -6.85 -11.56 4.98
N GLU A 83 -6.68 -10.57 4.12
CA GLU A 83 -5.62 -10.51 3.13
C GLU A 83 -4.27 -10.04 3.66
N PHE A 84 -4.25 -9.39 4.83
CA PHE A 84 -3.04 -8.81 5.39
C PHE A 84 -2.37 -9.72 6.42
N LEU A 85 -1.05 -9.61 6.46
CA LEU A 85 -0.17 -10.34 7.37
C LEU A 85 -0.29 -9.83 8.82
N ASN A 86 -0.18 -10.76 9.77
CA ASN A 86 -0.07 -10.47 11.20
C ASN A 86 1.28 -9.81 11.55
N TRP A 87 1.50 -8.54 11.23
CA TRP A 87 2.68 -7.78 11.68
C TRP A 87 2.53 -7.21 13.10
N GLY A 88 1.30 -7.16 13.60
CA GLY A 88 0.93 -6.45 14.81
C GLY A 88 0.86 -4.94 14.62
N SER A 89 0.27 -4.26 15.59
CA SER A 89 0.03 -2.82 15.55
C SER A 89 0.63 -2.09 16.74
N TYR A 90 0.45 -0.79 16.80
CA TYR A 90 0.82 0.04 17.94
C TYR A 90 0.14 -0.43 19.22
N ILE A 91 -1.13 -0.85 19.16
CA ILE A 91 -1.88 -1.32 20.32
C ILE A 91 -1.63 -2.82 20.61
N SER A 92 -1.35 -3.61 19.57
CA SER A 92 -1.01 -5.04 19.70
C SER A 92 0.37 -5.35 19.10
N PRO A 93 1.47 -4.90 19.73
CA PRO A 93 2.83 -4.91 19.14
C PRO A 93 3.45 -6.30 18.97
N LEU A 94 2.87 -7.30 19.64
CA LEU A 94 3.25 -8.71 19.60
C LEU A 94 2.50 -9.50 18.51
N GLY A 95 1.60 -8.84 17.76
CA GLY A 95 0.70 -9.48 16.82
C GLY A 95 -0.76 -9.34 17.27
N HIS A 96 -1.67 -9.53 16.32
CA HIS A 96 -3.12 -9.53 16.51
C HIS A 96 -3.75 -10.78 15.88
N CYS A 97 -3.09 -11.93 16.04
CA CYS A 97 -3.52 -13.19 15.45
C CYS A 97 -4.93 -13.60 15.90
N ALA A 98 -5.23 -13.52 17.19
CA ALA A 98 -6.56 -13.84 17.71
C ALA A 98 -7.63 -12.88 17.17
N GLY A 99 -7.30 -11.58 17.11
CA GLY A 99 -8.15 -10.55 16.51
C GLY A 99 -8.45 -10.83 15.04
N GLN A 100 -7.43 -11.13 14.23
CA GLN A 100 -7.61 -11.49 12.81
C GLN A 100 -8.45 -12.76 12.63
N SER A 101 -8.11 -13.83 13.34
CA SER A 101 -8.81 -15.10 13.21
C SER A 101 -10.28 -14.99 13.64
N ILE A 102 -10.57 -14.34 14.76
CA ILE A 102 -11.95 -14.26 15.24
C ILE A 102 -12.81 -13.31 14.39
N THR A 103 -12.24 -12.22 13.87
CA THR A 103 -12.98 -11.30 12.99
C THR A 103 -13.23 -11.90 11.63
N ALA A 104 -12.30 -12.71 11.10
CA ALA A 104 -12.54 -13.49 9.88
C ALA A 104 -13.65 -14.53 10.07
N MET A 105 -13.64 -15.27 11.19
CA MET A 105 -14.73 -16.18 11.53
C MET A 105 -16.06 -15.43 11.69
N TRP A 106 -16.07 -14.31 12.40
CA TRP A 106 -17.26 -13.48 12.60
C TRP A 106 -17.84 -13.01 11.27
N TYR A 107 -17.00 -12.46 10.39
CA TYR A 107 -17.42 -12.00 9.08
C TYR A 107 -17.98 -13.15 8.24
N PHE A 108 -17.31 -14.31 8.25
CA PHE A 108 -17.81 -15.50 7.55
C PHE A 108 -19.23 -15.86 7.97
N TYR A 109 -19.53 -15.91 9.27
CA TYR A 109 -20.87 -16.25 9.77
C TYR A 109 -21.90 -15.15 9.55
N GLU A 110 -21.54 -13.91 9.91
CA GLU A 110 -22.50 -12.82 10.01
C GLU A 110 -22.73 -12.09 8.69
N LYS A 111 -21.80 -12.24 7.73
CA LYS A 111 -21.80 -11.55 6.44
C LYS A 111 -21.73 -12.55 5.28
N SER A 112 -20.63 -13.30 5.12
CA SER A 112 -20.41 -14.14 3.92
C SER A 112 -21.50 -15.20 3.73
N LEU A 113 -21.87 -15.95 4.78
CA LEU A 113 -22.93 -16.95 4.71
C LEU A 113 -24.32 -16.35 4.46
N LYS A 114 -24.49 -15.03 4.65
CA LYS A 114 -25.72 -14.29 4.39
C LYS A 114 -25.72 -13.57 3.03
N GLY A 115 -24.73 -13.86 2.19
CA GLY A 115 -24.67 -13.39 0.80
C GLY A 115 -23.83 -12.15 0.57
N GLU A 116 -23.17 -11.60 1.59
CA GLU A 116 -22.18 -10.53 1.41
C GLU A 116 -20.93 -11.08 0.68
N PRO A 117 -20.16 -10.21 0.00
CA PRO A 117 -18.88 -10.60 -0.58
C PRO A 117 -17.94 -11.21 0.45
N ALA A 118 -17.13 -12.17 0.01
CA ALA A 118 -16.14 -12.81 0.87
C ALA A 118 -15.04 -11.82 1.29
N LEU A 119 -14.40 -12.05 2.43
CA LEU A 119 -13.56 -11.07 3.13
C LEU A 119 -12.28 -10.69 2.38
N PHE A 120 -11.63 -11.68 1.75
CA PHE A 120 -10.30 -11.53 1.17
C PHE A 120 -10.30 -10.54 0.00
N HIS A 121 -9.51 -9.47 0.11
CA HIS A 121 -9.47 -8.34 -0.85
C HIS A 121 -10.80 -7.60 -1.03
N HIS A 122 -11.69 -7.64 -0.03
CA HIS A 122 -12.95 -6.91 -0.12
C HIS A 122 -12.80 -5.41 0.14
N PHE A 123 -11.81 -5.02 0.95
CA PHE A 123 -11.69 -3.67 1.51
C PHE A 123 -10.35 -2.97 1.23
N ASP A 124 -9.50 -3.56 0.40
CA ASP A 124 -8.31 -2.90 -0.15
C ASP A 124 -8.55 -2.43 -1.59
N LEU A 125 -7.59 -1.68 -2.15
CA LEU A 125 -7.69 -1.05 -3.47
C LEU A 125 -6.74 -1.67 -4.49
N LEU A 126 -5.53 -2.05 -4.07
CA LEU A 126 -4.41 -2.39 -4.93
C LEU A 126 -4.07 -3.87 -4.93
N ASN A 127 -4.34 -4.60 -3.84
CA ASN A 127 -4.08 -6.02 -3.84
C ASN A 127 -5.13 -6.75 -4.67
N ASN A 128 -4.72 -7.87 -5.25
CA ASN A 128 -5.61 -8.76 -6.00
C ASN A 128 -5.04 -10.18 -6.01
N SER A 129 -5.76 -11.11 -6.63
CA SER A 129 -5.35 -12.51 -6.70
C SER A 129 -4.00 -12.76 -7.38
N GLU A 130 -3.55 -11.86 -8.26
CA GLU A 130 -2.25 -11.95 -8.95
C GLU A 130 -1.11 -11.33 -8.12
N LYS A 131 -1.44 -10.42 -7.20
CA LYS A 131 -0.50 -9.70 -6.33
C LYS A 131 -0.93 -9.76 -4.86
N PRO A 132 -1.06 -10.96 -4.26
CA PRO A 132 -1.42 -11.07 -2.85
C PRO A 132 -0.32 -10.46 -1.97
N ASN A 133 -0.70 -9.72 -0.93
CA ASN A 133 0.21 -9.02 0.00
C ASN A 133 1.09 -7.92 -0.63
N PHE A 134 0.75 -7.40 -1.80
CA PHE A 134 1.56 -6.37 -2.47
C PHE A 134 1.67 -5.08 -1.65
N LEU A 135 0.56 -4.62 -1.09
CA LEU A 135 0.50 -3.54 -0.11
C LEU A 135 -0.41 -3.96 1.05
N TRP A 136 0.15 -4.63 2.05
CA TRP A 136 -0.62 -5.17 3.18
C TRP A 136 -1.29 -4.08 4.05
N GLN A 137 -0.82 -2.83 3.99
CA GLN A 137 -1.39 -1.69 4.70
C GLN A 137 -2.66 -1.14 4.05
N ASP A 138 -2.98 -1.57 2.83
CA ASP A 138 -4.02 -0.99 1.97
C ASP A 138 -5.46 -1.24 2.46
N ASN A 139 -5.62 -2.03 3.53
CA ASN A 139 -6.87 -2.14 4.28
C ASN A 139 -6.69 -1.60 5.72
N PRO A 140 -6.57 -0.27 5.89
CA PRO A 140 -6.25 0.31 7.19
C PRO A 140 -7.34 0.06 8.23
N HIS A 141 -8.61 0.08 7.80
CA HIS A 141 -9.74 -0.16 8.69
C HIS A 141 -9.82 -1.63 9.10
N GLY A 142 -9.55 -2.59 8.21
CA GLY A 142 -9.57 -4.01 8.53
C GLY A 142 -8.44 -4.35 9.51
N TYR A 143 -7.27 -3.76 9.29
CA TYR A 143 -6.13 -3.89 10.19
C TYR A 143 -6.42 -3.33 11.60
N ARG A 144 -7.06 -2.15 11.67
CA ARG A 144 -7.53 -1.55 12.93
C ARG A 144 -8.64 -2.38 13.58
N PHE A 145 -9.54 -2.98 12.82
CA PHE A 145 -10.60 -3.85 13.32
C PHE A 145 -10.03 -5.09 14.00
N ALA A 146 -9.14 -5.82 13.31
CA ALA A 146 -8.45 -6.96 13.90
C ALA A 146 -7.63 -6.59 15.15
N SER A 147 -6.88 -5.48 15.10
CA SER A 147 -6.13 -4.96 16.25
C SER A 147 -7.04 -4.59 17.44
N THR A 148 -8.16 -3.93 17.17
CA THR A 148 -9.09 -3.48 18.22
C THR A 148 -9.77 -4.68 18.86
N VAL A 149 -10.19 -5.66 18.06
CA VAL A 149 -10.77 -6.89 18.60
C VAL A 149 -9.75 -7.70 19.39
N GLN A 150 -8.48 -7.78 18.96
CA GLN A 150 -7.39 -8.39 19.74
C GLN A 150 -7.27 -7.80 21.15
N GLU A 151 -7.33 -6.48 21.26
CA GLU A 151 -7.27 -5.77 22.57
C GLU A 151 -8.59 -5.87 23.36
N ASP A 152 -9.69 -6.24 22.71
CA ASP A 152 -10.96 -6.52 23.39
C ASP A 152 -11.01 -7.91 24.04
N PHE A 153 -10.08 -8.82 23.68
CA PHE A 153 -9.96 -10.10 24.37
C PHE A 153 -9.56 -9.87 25.84
N VAL A 154 -10.26 -10.58 26.72
CA VAL A 154 -9.97 -10.55 28.15
C VAL A 154 -8.90 -11.61 28.45
N TRP A 155 -7.62 -11.25 28.28
CA TRP A 155 -6.45 -12.10 28.59
C TRP A 155 -6.15 -12.18 30.11
N ASP A 156 -7.20 -12.22 30.93
CA ASP A 156 -7.10 -12.16 32.40
C ASP A 156 -6.63 -13.48 33.05
N SER A 157 -6.61 -13.49 34.39
CA SER A 157 -6.27 -14.68 35.17
C SER A 157 -7.18 -15.88 34.95
N TRP A 158 -8.41 -15.69 34.44
CA TRP A 158 -9.27 -16.82 34.05
C TRP A 158 -8.74 -17.43 32.76
N PHE A 159 -8.37 -16.61 31.77
CA PHE A 159 -7.78 -17.10 30.52
C PHE A 159 -6.49 -17.86 30.80
N SER A 160 -5.64 -17.32 31.69
CA SER A 160 -4.45 -18.03 32.14
C SER A 160 -4.81 -19.39 32.76
N ARG A 161 -5.83 -19.49 33.62
CA ARG A 161 -6.24 -20.80 34.19
C ARG A 161 -6.73 -21.78 33.15
N PHE A 162 -7.55 -21.33 32.19
CA PHE A 162 -7.99 -22.16 31.06
C PHE A 162 -6.78 -22.74 30.31
N GLN A 163 -5.76 -21.92 30.04
CA GLN A 163 -4.51 -22.36 29.40
C GLN A 163 -3.65 -23.31 30.25
N HIS A 164 -3.91 -23.47 31.54
CA HIS A 164 -3.16 -24.44 32.37
C HIS A 164 -3.90 -25.78 32.52
N ASN A 165 -5.18 -25.84 32.15
CA ASN A 165 -6.01 -27.04 32.21
C ASN A 165 -6.22 -27.63 30.81
N VAL A 166 -5.15 -27.78 30.03
CA VAL A 166 -5.27 -28.33 28.68
C VAL A 166 -5.60 -29.83 28.79
N PRO A 167 -6.73 -30.27 28.21
CA PRO A 167 -7.10 -31.67 28.21
C PRO A 167 -6.10 -32.49 27.36
N PRO A 168 -6.03 -33.82 27.55
CA PRO A 168 -5.20 -34.67 26.70
C PRO A 168 -5.49 -34.48 25.20
N ASP A 169 -4.46 -34.50 24.35
CA ASP A 169 -4.57 -34.25 22.91
C ASP A 169 -5.64 -35.08 22.20
N ILE A 170 -5.83 -36.36 22.60
CA ILE A 170 -6.91 -37.21 22.08
C ILE A 170 -8.30 -36.60 22.29
N LEU A 171 -8.52 -35.93 23.43
CA LEU A 171 -9.79 -35.27 23.74
C LEU A 171 -9.92 -33.97 22.93
N VAL A 172 -8.86 -33.20 22.78
CA VAL A 172 -8.83 -32.00 21.91
C VAL A 172 -9.13 -32.38 20.45
N TRP A 173 -8.45 -33.41 19.93
CA TRP A 173 -8.67 -33.96 18.59
C TRP A 173 -10.13 -34.37 18.37
N LYS A 174 -10.69 -35.17 19.28
CA LYS A 174 -12.10 -35.59 19.23
C LYS A 174 -13.05 -34.39 19.32
N THR A 175 -12.69 -33.37 20.10
CA THR A 175 -13.48 -32.14 20.24
C THR A 175 -13.55 -31.37 18.92
N PHE A 176 -12.43 -31.20 18.21
CA PHE A 176 -12.44 -30.55 16.88
C PHE A 176 -13.29 -31.33 15.87
N ILE A 177 -13.11 -32.65 15.78
CA ILE A 177 -13.91 -33.49 14.87
C ILE A 177 -15.40 -33.35 15.19
N TYR A 178 -15.76 -33.52 16.47
CA TYR A 178 -17.17 -33.53 16.87
C TYR A 178 -17.81 -32.14 16.69
N ALA A 179 -17.10 -31.07 17.08
CA ALA A 179 -17.54 -29.70 16.87
C ALA A 179 -17.83 -29.42 15.39
N MET A 180 -16.87 -29.66 14.51
CA MET A 180 -17.04 -29.40 13.07
C MET A 180 -18.10 -30.30 12.43
N LEU A 181 -18.23 -31.55 12.86
CA LEU A 181 -19.26 -32.46 12.35
C LEU A 181 -20.67 -31.99 12.72
N MET A 182 -20.88 -31.47 13.93
CA MET A 182 -22.19 -31.03 14.40
C MET A 182 -22.58 -29.65 13.89
N THR A 183 -21.61 -28.79 13.68
CA THR A 183 -21.87 -27.37 13.37
C THR A 183 -21.62 -27.02 11.91
N GLY A 184 -20.80 -27.78 11.19
CA GLY A 184 -20.35 -27.42 9.85
C GLY A 184 -19.48 -26.16 9.82
N ASN A 185 -18.95 -25.74 10.96
CA ASN A 185 -18.41 -24.41 11.19
C ASN A 185 -16.89 -24.44 11.43
N PRO A 186 -16.10 -23.43 10.98
CA PRO A 186 -14.68 -23.36 11.35
C PRO A 186 -14.51 -23.20 12.86
N GLN A 187 -13.42 -23.72 13.41
CA GLN A 187 -13.17 -23.70 14.86
C GLN A 187 -11.96 -22.84 15.19
N PHE A 188 -12.06 -22.04 16.24
CA PHE A 188 -10.95 -21.23 16.72
C PHE A 188 -9.97 -22.13 17.49
N VAL A 189 -8.68 -22.04 17.16
CA VAL A 189 -7.61 -22.81 17.81
C VAL A 189 -6.58 -21.85 18.36
N GLY A 190 -6.12 -22.13 19.57
CA GLY A 190 -4.96 -21.47 20.15
C GLY A 190 -3.89 -22.49 20.40
N ILE A 191 -2.66 -22.07 20.17
CA ILE A 191 -1.46 -22.87 20.36
C ILE A 191 -0.50 -22.12 21.27
N LYS A 192 0.32 -22.85 22.01
CA LYS A 192 1.27 -22.27 22.97
C LYS A 192 2.59 -23.02 22.94
N ASN A 193 3.67 -22.26 23.03
CA ASN A 193 5.00 -22.80 23.29
C ASN A 193 5.14 -22.91 24.82
N THR A 194 5.26 -24.13 25.35
CA THR A 194 5.31 -24.34 26.80
C THR A 194 6.61 -23.88 27.44
N GLN A 195 7.69 -23.69 26.65
CA GLN A 195 9.00 -23.30 27.14
C GLN A 195 9.05 -21.82 27.53
N ASP A 196 8.40 -20.94 26.77
CA ASP A 196 8.42 -19.50 27.02
C ASP A 196 7.04 -18.85 27.17
N GLY A 197 5.96 -19.62 26.99
CA GLY A 197 4.59 -19.18 27.16
C GLY A 197 4.03 -18.35 26.00
N THR A 198 4.78 -18.20 24.89
CA THR A 198 4.30 -17.49 23.70
C THR A 198 3.07 -18.21 23.14
N GLY A 199 2.00 -17.46 22.88
CA GLY A 199 0.77 -17.97 22.28
C GLY A 199 0.61 -17.53 20.82
N HIS A 200 -0.19 -18.28 20.08
CA HIS A 200 -0.65 -17.93 18.74
C HIS A 200 -2.08 -18.45 18.54
N ALA A 201 -2.84 -17.84 17.62
CA ALA A 201 -4.22 -18.20 17.37
C ALA A 201 -4.51 -18.27 15.87
N MET A 202 -5.33 -19.25 15.48
CA MET A 202 -5.63 -19.59 14.09
C MET A 202 -7.05 -20.14 13.96
N ILE A 203 -7.42 -20.54 12.74
CA ILE A 203 -8.73 -21.15 12.44
C ILE A 203 -8.53 -22.56 11.88
N ILE A 204 -9.18 -23.57 12.48
CA ILE A 204 -9.33 -24.90 11.84
C ILE A 204 -10.50 -24.83 10.87
N TYR A 205 -10.21 -24.94 9.57
CA TYR A 205 -11.24 -24.85 8.52
C TYR A 205 -11.58 -26.21 7.89
N LYS A 206 -10.69 -27.19 8.02
CA LYS A 206 -10.84 -28.54 7.46
C LYS A 206 -10.09 -29.57 8.30
N ILE A 207 -10.63 -30.77 8.44
CA ILE A 207 -10.01 -31.91 9.10
C ILE A 207 -9.92 -33.07 8.12
N ASN A 208 -8.75 -33.69 8.00
CA ASN A 208 -8.60 -35.02 7.41
C ASN A 208 -8.37 -36.01 8.54
N VAL A 209 -9.41 -36.79 8.85
CA VAL A 209 -9.42 -37.68 10.01
C VAL A 209 -8.51 -38.88 9.76
N THR A 210 -8.51 -39.42 8.54
CA THR A 210 -7.70 -40.57 8.14
C THR A 210 -6.19 -40.27 8.15
N GLU A 211 -5.82 -39.05 7.76
CA GLU A 211 -4.41 -38.59 7.81
C GLU A 211 -4.01 -37.98 9.15
N GLY A 212 -4.96 -37.78 10.07
CA GLY A 212 -4.69 -37.09 11.34
C GLY A 212 -4.26 -35.64 11.14
N LYS A 213 -4.96 -34.85 10.31
CA LYS A 213 -4.59 -33.45 10.03
C LYS A 213 -5.71 -32.47 10.34
N LEU A 214 -5.39 -31.43 11.12
CA LEU A 214 -6.21 -30.22 11.25
C LEU A 214 -5.62 -29.13 10.35
N TYR A 215 -6.27 -28.81 9.23
CA TYR A 215 -5.81 -27.73 8.35
C TYR A 215 -6.16 -26.38 8.95
N VAL A 216 -5.19 -25.46 8.94
CA VAL A 216 -5.28 -24.16 9.62
C VAL A 216 -5.24 -23.00 8.63
N ALA A 217 -6.04 -21.97 8.88
CA ALA A 217 -5.82 -20.62 8.37
C ALA A 217 -4.99 -19.86 9.41
N ASP A 218 -3.68 -19.77 9.20
CA ASP A 218 -2.74 -19.05 10.07
C ASP A 218 -2.65 -17.60 9.58
N PRO A 219 -2.94 -16.58 10.41
CA PRO A 219 -2.87 -15.17 9.99
C PRO A 219 -1.43 -14.68 9.69
N ASN A 220 -0.40 -15.47 9.99
CA ASN A 220 0.96 -15.23 9.48
C ASN A 220 1.14 -15.68 8.02
N TYR A 221 0.19 -16.44 7.48
CA TYR A 221 0.21 -17.05 6.16
C TYR A 221 -1.17 -16.92 5.47
N PRO A 222 -1.70 -15.69 5.31
CA PRO A 222 -3.01 -15.46 4.71
C PRO A 222 -3.09 -16.10 3.31
N ASN A 223 -4.26 -16.62 2.94
CA ASN A 223 -4.44 -17.41 1.72
C ASN A 223 -3.53 -18.65 1.62
N ASN A 224 -3.09 -19.21 2.75
CA ASN A 224 -2.10 -20.28 2.78
C ASN A 224 -0.86 -19.92 1.94
N ARG A 225 -0.29 -18.73 2.12
CA ARG A 225 0.92 -18.29 1.41
C ARG A 225 2.00 -17.84 2.36
N ALA A 226 3.24 -18.15 2.02
CA ALA A 226 4.41 -17.58 2.68
C ALA A 226 4.66 -16.13 2.23
N LEU A 227 5.60 -15.46 2.90
CA LEU A 227 6.00 -14.07 2.61
C LEU A 227 6.49 -13.86 1.17
N ASP A 228 7.08 -14.87 0.56
CA ASP A 228 7.55 -14.87 -0.83
C ASP A 228 6.42 -15.17 -1.84
N GLY A 229 5.17 -15.28 -1.37
CA GLY A 229 3.99 -15.58 -2.17
C GLY A 229 3.81 -17.06 -2.50
N THR A 230 4.76 -17.94 -2.12
CA THR A 230 4.65 -19.38 -2.38
C THR A 230 3.53 -20.02 -1.58
N SER A 231 2.90 -21.06 -2.14
CA SER A 231 1.85 -21.81 -1.45
C SER A 231 2.40 -22.50 -0.20
N SER A 232 1.72 -22.30 0.91
CA SER A 232 2.01 -22.81 2.25
C SER A 232 0.71 -23.29 2.88
N ILE A 233 0.18 -24.43 2.41
CA ILE A 233 -0.97 -25.08 3.05
C ILE A 233 -0.51 -25.69 4.37
N ARG A 234 -1.11 -25.26 5.47
CA ARG A 234 -0.67 -25.62 6.82
C ARG A 234 -1.64 -26.55 7.51
N ALA A 235 -1.10 -27.46 8.31
CA ALA A 235 -1.88 -28.33 9.17
C ALA A 235 -1.14 -28.66 10.46
N ILE A 236 -1.90 -28.90 11.53
CA ILE A 236 -1.44 -29.53 12.76
C ILE A 236 -1.61 -31.04 12.57
N GLU A 237 -0.56 -31.81 12.84
CA GLU A 237 -0.58 -33.27 12.69
C GLU A 237 -0.91 -33.95 14.02
N TYR A 238 -1.77 -34.96 13.97
CA TYR A 238 -2.18 -35.81 15.07
C TYR A 238 -1.72 -37.25 14.81
N THR A 239 -1.04 -37.84 15.78
CA THR A 239 -0.38 -39.16 15.64
C THR A 239 -1.23 -40.34 16.12
N GLY A 240 -2.48 -40.10 16.51
CA GLY A 240 -3.34 -41.09 17.17
C GLY A 240 -3.28 -41.01 18.70
N LEU A 241 -2.23 -40.42 19.26
CA LEU A 241 -2.07 -40.20 20.71
C LEU A 241 -1.87 -38.71 21.04
N ASN A 242 -0.92 -38.08 20.36
CA ASN A 242 -0.54 -36.69 20.60
C ASN A 242 -0.55 -35.88 19.29
N PHE A 243 -0.72 -34.57 19.41
CA PHE A 243 -0.37 -33.63 18.37
C PHE A 243 1.16 -33.53 18.25
N LYS A 244 1.63 -33.31 17.02
CA LYS A 244 2.99 -32.82 16.80
C LYS A 244 3.02 -31.32 17.06
N PRO A 245 4.17 -30.78 17.53
CA PRO A 245 4.33 -29.34 17.60
C PRO A 245 4.08 -28.68 16.25
N TYR A 246 3.43 -27.53 16.27
CA TYR A 246 3.17 -26.72 15.09
C TYR A 246 4.23 -25.62 14.98
N SER A 247 4.90 -25.53 13.82
CA SER A 247 5.93 -24.51 13.59
C SER A 247 5.30 -23.23 13.02
N SER A 248 5.46 -22.10 13.71
CA SER A 248 5.05 -20.75 13.25
C SER A 248 5.73 -19.68 14.11
N SER A 249 5.30 -18.42 14.06
CA SER A 249 5.78 -17.34 14.92
C SER A 249 4.60 -16.61 15.57
N ALA A 250 4.82 -15.79 16.61
CA ALA A 250 3.73 -15.03 17.24
C ALA A 250 3.13 -13.99 16.27
N LYS A 251 3.98 -13.52 15.37
CA LYS A 251 3.69 -12.61 14.29
C LYS A 251 4.72 -12.75 13.18
N VAL A 252 4.41 -12.17 12.03
CA VAL A 252 5.29 -12.18 10.87
C VAL A 252 6.60 -11.41 11.17
N GLY A 253 7.72 -11.97 10.71
CA GLY A 253 9.07 -11.43 10.90
C GLY A 253 9.76 -11.84 12.22
N ASP A 254 9.03 -12.42 13.17
CA ASP A 254 9.63 -13.01 14.36
C ASP A 254 10.28 -14.37 14.04
N THR A 255 11.25 -14.80 14.86
CA THR A 255 11.85 -16.12 14.75
C THR A 255 10.79 -17.21 14.92
N GLY A 256 10.80 -18.19 14.02
CA GLY A 256 9.93 -19.37 14.11
C GLY A 256 10.16 -20.16 15.41
N LYS A 257 9.07 -20.71 15.94
CA LYS A 257 9.00 -21.51 17.17
C LYS A 257 8.09 -22.71 16.95
N GLU A 258 8.34 -23.74 17.73
CA GLU A 258 7.44 -24.88 17.85
C GLU A 258 6.42 -24.61 18.95
N TYR A 259 5.14 -24.76 18.63
CA TYR A 259 4.05 -24.69 19.59
C TYR A 259 3.58 -26.10 19.89
N ASP A 260 3.88 -26.59 21.08
CA ASP A 260 3.70 -27.97 21.51
C ASP A 260 2.39 -28.23 22.26
N GLU A 261 1.67 -27.17 22.64
CA GLU A 261 0.36 -27.25 23.26
C GLU A 261 -0.72 -26.73 22.30
N ILE A 262 -1.72 -27.58 21.98
CA ILE A 262 -2.81 -27.27 21.06
C ILE A 262 -4.12 -27.31 21.84
N THR A 263 -4.90 -26.22 21.79
CA THR A 263 -6.13 -26.09 22.58
C THR A 263 -7.32 -25.67 21.71
N PHE A 264 -8.46 -26.30 21.96
CA PHE A 264 -9.75 -25.94 21.40
C PHE A 264 -10.33 -24.72 22.13
N TYR A 265 -10.62 -23.65 21.39
CA TYR A 265 -11.33 -22.49 21.91
C TYR A 265 -12.65 -22.34 21.18
N ALA A 266 -13.75 -22.36 21.92
CA ALA A 266 -15.06 -22.02 21.37
C ALA A 266 -15.13 -20.53 21.04
N ALA A 267 -15.47 -20.19 19.79
CA ALA A 267 -15.31 -18.85 19.24
C ALA A 267 -15.90 -17.73 20.13
N ASN A 268 -17.11 -17.93 20.66
CA ASN A 268 -17.82 -16.87 21.39
C ASN A 268 -17.56 -16.94 22.90
N THR A 269 -17.15 -18.11 23.38
CA THR A 269 -16.82 -18.35 24.78
C THR A 269 -15.67 -17.47 25.29
N PHE A 270 -14.78 -16.99 24.40
CA PHE A 270 -13.65 -16.13 24.76
C PHE A 270 -13.80 -14.68 24.30
N VAL A 271 -14.75 -14.39 23.41
CA VAL A 271 -14.94 -13.07 22.82
C VAL A 271 -16.41 -12.70 22.80
N ASN A 272 -16.72 -11.50 23.26
CA ASN A 272 -18.08 -10.98 23.17
C ASN A 272 -18.46 -10.78 21.68
N TRP A 273 -19.20 -11.73 21.12
CA TRP A 273 -19.58 -11.76 19.70
C TRP A 273 -20.41 -10.54 19.29
N THR A 274 -21.30 -10.08 20.20
CA THR A 274 -22.06 -8.84 20.01
C THR A 274 -21.12 -7.64 19.89
N LYS A 275 -20.08 -7.57 20.74
CA LYS A 275 -19.09 -6.50 20.69
C LYS A 275 -18.26 -6.52 19.39
N ILE A 276 -17.99 -7.68 18.79
CA ILE A 276 -17.38 -7.72 17.46
C ILE A 276 -18.30 -7.04 16.44
N GLY A 277 -19.62 -7.27 16.51
CA GLY A 277 -20.59 -6.57 15.67
C GLY A 277 -20.64 -5.05 15.90
N GLU A 278 -20.49 -4.60 17.14
CA GLU A 278 -20.35 -3.17 17.47
C GLU A 278 -19.08 -2.57 16.85
N ARG A 279 -17.94 -3.28 16.97
CA ARG A 279 -16.67 -2.89 16.34
C ARG A 279 -16.74 -2.93 14.81
N TYR A 280 -17.49 -3.87 14.24
CA TYR A 280 -17.71 -3.92 12.80
C TYR A 280 -18.53 -2.72 12.32
N LYS A 281 -19.50 -2.25 13.11
CA LYS A 281 -20.20 -0.99 12.80
C LYS A 281 -19.25 0.21 12.82
N GLU A 282 -18.35 0.29 13.80
CA GLU A 282 -17.31 1.33 13.80
C GLU A 282 -16.39 1.22 12.57
N PHE A 283 -16.14 -0.01 12.08
CA PHE A 283 -15.39 -0.25 10.84
C PHE A 283 -16.14 0.28 9.62
N GLU A 284 -17.45 -0.01 9.49
CA GLU A 284 -18.31 0.52 8.42
C GLU A 284 -18.38 2.06 8.46
N ASP A 285 -18.46 2.63 9.67
CA ASP A 285 -18.49 4.07 9.92
C ASP A 285 -17.10 4.73 9.78
N LYS A 286 -16.04 3.95 9.50
CA LYS A 286 -14.62 4.37 9.39
C LYS A 286 -14.03 5.00 10.66
N THR A 287 -14.60 4.70 11.83
CA THR A 287 -14.15 5.18 13.16
C THR A 287 -13.49 4.09 14.01
N ILE A 288 -13.30 2.89 13.45
CA ILE A 288 -12.76 1.74 14.20
C ILE A 288 -11.41 2.06 14.86
N GLY A 289 -11.39 1.86 16.17
CA GLY A 289 -10.20 2.03 16.99
C GLY A 289 -9.82 3.47 17.31
N ASP A 290 -10.62 4.49 16.99
CA ASP A 290 -10.33 5.90 17.33
C ASP A 290 -10.21 6.15 18.85
N ASP A 291 -10.79 5.28 19.68
CA ASP A 291 -10.59 5.26 21.14
C ASP A 291 -9.16 4.89 21.54
N ARG A 292 -8.44 4.17 20.67
CA ARG A 292 -7.15 3.50 20.94
C ARG A 292 -6.01 4.06 20.09
N PHE A 293 -6.22 4.20 18.79
CA PHE A 293 -5.36 4.89 17.85
C PHE A 293 -5.63 6.40 17.96
N LYS A 294 -4.84 7.07 18.77
CA LYS A 294 -4.97 8.52 19.00
C LYS A 294 -4.82 9.31 17.70
N GLN A 295 -5.62 10.36 17.57
CA GLN A 295 -5.55 11.25 16.42
C GLN A 295 -4.16 11.86 16.25
N TYR A 296 -3.76 11.98 14.99
CA TYR A 296 -2.54 12.65 14.53
C TYR A 296 -2.92 13.70 13.49
N ASP A 297 -2.00 14.61 13.25
CA ASP A 297 -2.09 15.60 12.20
C ASP A 297 -0.97 15.36 11.18
N LEU A 298 -1.32 15.43 9.90
CA LEU A 298 -0.36 15.52 8.81
C LEU A 298 -0.14 17.00 8.48
N TYR A 299 1.11 17.38 8.25
CA TYR A 299 1.47 18.73 7.89
C TYR A 299 2.31 18.73 6.62
N VAL A 300 2.10 19.76 5.79
CA VAL A 300 2.90 20.08 4.61
C VAL A 300 3.88 21.18 4.99
N LYS A 301 5.17 20.95 4.76
CA LYS A 301 6.21 21.95 4.95
C LYS A 301 6.43 22.72 3.65
N THR A 302 6.06 24.00 3.65
CA THR A 302 6.38 24.93 2.55
C THR A 302 7.66 25.70 2.86
N ASN A 303 8.10 26.54 1.91
CA ASN A 303 9.21 27.46 2.14
C ASN A 303 8.92 28.53 3.21
N THR A 304 7.65 28.86 3.47
CA THR A 304 7.25 29.94 4.38
C THR A 304 6.72 29.45 5.72
N GLU A 305 5.99 28.33 5.73
CA GLU A 305 5.31 27.82 6.93
C GLU A 305 4.98 26.32 6.85
N ASN A 306 4.54 25.78 7.98
CA ASN A 306 3.97 24.44 8.05
C ASN A 306 2.44 24.55 8.04
N ILE A 307 1.80 23.93 7.06
CA ILE A 307 0.35 24.00 6.85
C ILE A 307 -0.26 22.64 7.23
N LEU A 308 -1.42 22.64 7.90
CA LEU A 308 -2.16 21.41 8.17
C LEU A 308 -2.65 20.82 6.85
N PHE A 309 -2.34 19.54 6.62
CA PHE A 309 -2.76 18.82 5.42
C PHE A 309 -4.28 18.65 5.38
N PHE A 310 -4.87 18.81 4.19
CA PHE A 310 -6.24 18.41 3.90
C PHE A 310 -6.32 17.80 2.50
N GLU A 311 -7.34 16.97 2.29
CA GLU A 311 -7.56 16.23 1.04
C GLU A 311 -7.78 17.17 -0.14
N GLY A 312 -7.08 16.94 -1.25
CA GLY A 312 -7.19 17.74 -2.48
C GLY A 312 -6.54 19.11 -2.40
N MET A 313 -5.61 19.34 -1.46
CA MET A 313 -4.87 20.60 -1.35
C MET A 313 -4.13 20.94 -2.64
N ASP A 314 -4.22 22.19 -3.07
CA ASP A 314 -3.43 22.74 -4.16
C ASP A 314 -2.01 23.08 -3.71
N MET A 315 -1.04 22.57 -4.45
CA MET A 315 0.39 22.73 -4.22
C MET A 315 0.96 23.65 -5.29
N THR A 316 1.81 24.58 -4.86
CA THR A 316 2.58 25.46 -5.76
C THR A 316 4.03 25.01 -5.93
N GLU A 317 4.53 24.17 -5.02
CA GLU A 317 5.87 23.57 -5.10
C GLU A 317 5.80 22.23 -5.84
N SER A 318 6.77 21.93 -6.70
CA SER A 318 6.91 20.64 -7.40
C SER A 318 7.31 19.47 -6.47
N THR A 319 7.50 19.74 -5.18
CA THR A 319 7.83 18.72 -4.18
C THR A 319 6.89 18.85 -2.99
N LEU A 320 6.18 17.77 -2.69
CA LEU A 320 5.42 17.63 -1.45
C LEU A 320 6.35 17.20 -0.32
N LYS A 321 6.51 18.06 0.69
CA LYS A 321 7.26 17.77 1.92
C LYS A 321 6.28 17.52 3.06
N LEU A 322 6.14 16.28 3.51
CA LEU A 322 5.14 15.86 4.50
C LEU A 322 5.80 15.46 5.82
N PHE A 323 5.16 15.76 6.95
CA PHE A 323 5.50 15.19 8.25
C PHE A 323 4.24 14.89 9.07
N CYS A 324 4.33 13.89 9.95
CA CYS A 324 3.25 13.51 10.85
C CYS A 324 3.59 13.90 12.29
N LYS A 325 2.69 14.61 12.96
CA LYS A 325 2.82 14.99 14.37
C LYS A 325 1.69 14.37 15.17
N ASN A 326 2.02 13.79 16.32
CA ASN A 326 1.01 13.29 17.24
C ASN A 326 1.33 13.71 18.69
N ILE A 327 0.52 14.61 19.22
CA ILE A 327 0.68 15.12 20.60
C ILE A 327 0.20 14.13 21.68
N ASN A 328 -0.44 13.04 21.28
CA ASN A 328 -1.09 12.08 22.17
C ASN A 328 -0.42 10.69 22.15
N ILE A 329 0.50 10.42 21.23
CA ILE A 329 1.32 9.18 21.27
C ILE A 329 2.51 9.38 22.23
N PRO A 330 2.71 8.49 23.23
CA PRO A 330 3.85 8.54 24.15
C PRO A 330 5.22 8.39 23.47
N GLY A 331 5.30 7.70 22.33
CA GLY A 331 6.52 7.51 21.56
C GLY A 331 6.58 8.36 20.28
N PHE A 332 7.78 8.79 19.92
CA PHE A 332 8.05 9.64 18.75
C PHE A 332 9.54 9.56 18.36
N LEU A 333 9.90 10.13 17.21
CA LEU A 333 11.28 10.25 16.75
C LEU A 333 12.13 11.03 17.79
N PRO A 334 13.20 10.43 18.34
CA PRO A 334 14.05 11.10 19.31
C PRO A 334 14.62 12.43 18.78
N GLY A 335 14.59 13.48 19.60
CA GLY A 335 15.12 14.80 19.22
C GLY A 335 14.17 15.65 18.36
N THR A 336 12.93 15.18 18.12
CA THR A 336 11.92 15.92 17.35
C THR A 336 10.79 16.45 18.22
N ASP A 337 9.99 17.38 17.68
CA ASP A 337 8.74 17.85 18.29
C ASP A 337 7.60 16.86 18.08
N ARG A 338 7.77 15.66 18.64
CA ARG A 338 6.80 14.55 18.62
C ARG A 338 6.41 14.06 17.23
N LEU A 339 7.38 14.07 16.32
CA LEU A 339 7.18 13.63 14.95
C LEU A 339 7.21 12.10 14.85
N GLN A 340 6.40 11.56 13.95
CA GLN A 340 6.35 10.13 13.67
C GLN A 340 7.11 9.82 12.39
N ARG A 341 7.63 8.59 12.29
CA ARG A 341 8.20 8.11 11.04
C ARG A 341 7.05 7.84 10.06
N ILE A 342 7.16 8.33 8.84
CA ILE A 342 6.21 8.05 7.76
C ILE A 342 6.91 7.40 6.56
N GLN A 343 6.20 6.53 5.86
CA GLN A 343 6.60 5.98 4.56
C GLN A 343 5.53 6.37 3.53
N ILE A 344 5.96 6.71 2.32
CA ILE A 344 5.10 7.17 1.25
C ILE A 344 5.15 6.17 0.11
N TYR A 345 3.97 5.81 -0.38
CA TYR A 345 3.73 4.93 -1.51
C TYR A 345 3.06 5.73 -2.64
N ASP A 346 3.39 5.42 -3.89
CA ASP A 346 2.66 5.98 -5.04
C ASP A 346 1.25 5.36 -5.17
N SER A 347 0.44 5.88 -6.10
CA SER A 347 -0.91 5.36 -6.38
C SER A 347 -0.95 3.92 -6.87
N ASN A 348 0.21 3.36 -7.27
CA ASN A 348 0.37 1.97 -7.67
C ASN A 348 0.91 1.12 -6.52
N GLY A 349 1.03 1.65 -5.30
CA GLY A 349 1.49 0.95 -4.11
C GLY A 349 3.01 0.73 -4.03
N ASN A 350 3.80 1.35 -4.91
CA ASN A 350 5.25 1.27 -4.83
C ASN A 350 5.77 2.19 -3.75
N TYR A 351 6.70 1.71 -2.92
CA TYR A 351 7.40 2.54 -1.95
C TYR A 351 8.28 3.57 -2.66
N ILE A 352 8.08 4.86 -2.38
CA ILE A 352 8.80 5.97 -3.06
C ILE A 352 9.56 6.88 -2.09
N ALA A 353 9.16 6.97 -0.82
CA ALA A 353 9.89 7.79 0.15
C ALA A 353 9.71 7.33 1.61
N VAL A 354 10.59 7.81 2.48
CA VAL A 354 10.49 7.70 3.94
C VAL A 354 10.97 8.98 4.58
N SER A 355 10.41 9.31 5.74
CA SER A 355 10.85 10.45 6.52
C SER A 355 12.31 10.31 6.97
N ASP A 356 13.04 11.42 6.95
CA ASP A 356 14.39 11.53 7.51
C ASP A 356 14.42 11.42 9.05
N ALA A 357 15.60 11.63 9.66
CA ALA A 357 15.75 11.62 11.11
C ALA A 357 14.94 12.72 11.83
N ASN A 358 14.53 13.76 11.10
CA ASN A 358 13.71 14.85 11.59
C ASN A 358 12.22 14.63 11.29
N GLY A 359 11.81 13.46 10.78
CA GLY A 359 10.41 13.14 10.51
C GLY A 359 9.83 13.76 9.24
N LEU A 360 10.66 14.33 8.35
CA LEU A 360 10.23 14.93 7.09
C LEU A 360 10.44 13.97 5.91
N ALA A 361 9.38 13.64 5.18
CA ALA A 361 9.44 12.91 3.91
C ALA A 361 9.22 13.88 2.74
N SER A 362 9.82 13.61 1.57
CA SER A 362 9.67 14.44 0.37
C SER A 362 9.40 13.58 -0.85
N VAL A 363 8.44 13.99 -1.69
CA VAL A 363 8.12 13.34 -2.97
C VAL A 363 7.90 14.38 -4.06
N ASN A 364 8.30 14.09 -5.29
CA ASN A 364 8.03 14.96 -6.43
C ASN A 364 6.56 14.84 -6.84
N LEU A 365 5.99 15.95 -7.30
CA LEU A 365 4.63 16.04 -7.82
C LEU A 365 4.65 16.15 -9.33
N ASN A 366 3.78 15.39 -9.99
CA ASN A 366 3.46 15.58 -11.41
C ASN A 366 2.39 16.66 -11.54
N SER A 367 2.33 17.35 -12.68
CA SER A 367 1.23 18.28 -12.95
C SER A 367 -0.12 17.56 -12.90
N GLY A 368 -1.11 18.19 -12.29
CA GLY A 368 -2.44 17.62 -12.02
C GLY A 368 -2.55 16.92 -10.66
N GLU A 369 -3.38 15.90 -10.62
CA GLU A 369 -3.71 15.15 -9.40
C GLU A 369 -2.60 14.14 -9.05
N ASN A 370 -2.18 14.12 -7.79
CA ASN A 370 -1.20 13.19 -7.26
C ASN A 370 -1.79 12.47 -6.04
N THR A 371 -1.84 11.14 -6.09
CA THR A 371 -2.36 10.30 -5.00
C THR A 371 -1.25 9.46 -4.38
N PHE A 372 -1.17 9.48 -3.05
CA PHE A 372 -0.13 8.83 -2.26
C PHE A 372 -0.71 8.03 -1.09
N GLY A 373 -0.10 6.88 -0.79
CA GLY A 373 -0.36 6.12 0.41
C GLY A 373 0.61 6.52 1.53
N ILE A 374 0.09 6.98 2.66
CA ILE A 374 0.90 7.43 3.81
C ILE A 374 0.83 6.38 4.91
N TYR A 375 1.90 5.62 5.09
CA TYR A 375 2.03 4.67 6.20
C TYR A 375 2.67 5.36 7.40
N ILE A 376 1.98 5.36 8.53
CA ILE A 376 2.38 6.04 9.75
C ILE A 376 2.87 5.00 10.75
N CYS A 377 4.10 5.19 11.22
CA CYS A 377 4.74 4.32 12.20
C CYS A 377 4.62 4.92 13.60
N GLY A 378 4.02 4.15 14.52
CA GLY A 378 4.05 4.43 15.95
C GLY A 378 5.32 3.89 16.62
N TYR A 379 5.53 4.36 17.85
CA TYR A 379 6.64 3.96 18.72
C TYR A 379 6.12 3.26 19.96
N VAL A 380 6.56 2.03 20.19
CA VAL A 380 6.17 1.25 21.37
C VAL A 380 7.43 0.85 22.13
N ASN A 381 7.53 1.22 23.40
CA ASN A 381 8.69 0.94 24.26
C ASN A 381 10.03 1.35 23.63
N GLY A 382 10.07 2.54 23.01
CA GLY A 382 11.25 3.07 22.32
C GLY A 382 11.59 2.39 21.00
N LYS A 383 10.81 1.39 20.55
CA LYS A 383 11.00 0.73 19.26
C LYS A 383 10.10 1.39 18.19
N PRO A 384 10.68 1.92 17.10
CA PRO A 384 9.92 2.49 15.99
C PRO A 384 9.21 1.39 15.18
N ASN A 385 8.50 1.82 14.13
CA ASN A 385 7.98 0.96 13.05
C ASN A 385 6.87 0.01 13.49
N LYS A 386 6.03 0.42 14.44
CA LYS A 386 4.76 -0.27 14.70
C LYS A 386 3.68 0.34 13.83
N TYR A 387 2.85 -0.50 13.20
CA TYR A 387 1.72 0.01 12.42
C TYR A 387 0.88 0.92 13.31
N TYR A 388 0.74 2.18 12.91
CA TYR A 388 -0.19 3.10 13.55
C TYR A 388 -1.41 3.30 12.68
N ASP A 389 -1.17 3.69 11.43
CA ASP A 389 -2.23 3.94 10.48
C ASP A 389 -1.71 3.91 9.04
N PHE A 390 -2.63 3.82 8.09
CA PHE A 390 -2.36 4.03 6.68
C PHE A 390 -3.49 4.84 6.06
N LYS A 391 -3.14 5.81 5.20
CA LYS A 391 -4.14 6.67 4.54
C LYS A 391 -3.73 7.01 3.11
N TRP A 392 -4.64 6.83 2.17
CA TRP A 392 -4.54 7.44 0.84
C TRP A 392 -4.86 8.92 0.92
N VAL A 393 -4.01 9.74 0.32
CA VAL A 393 -4.16 11.20 0.27
C VAL A 393 -3.91 11.71 -1.14
N THR A 394 -4.65 12.72 -1.54
CA THR A 394 -4.55 13.36 -2.85
C THR A 394 -4.17 14.84 -2.70
N VAL A 395 -3.28 15.31 -3.56
CA VAL A 395 -2.93 16.73 -3.73
C VAL A 395 -2.96 17.10 -5.20
N ASN A 396 -3.26 18.35 -5.51
CA ASN A 396 -3.21 18.87 -6.87
C ASN A 396 -1.98 19.76 -7.02
N TYR A 397 -1.15 19.52 -8.02
CA TYR A 397 -0.06 20.41 -8.37
C TYR A 397 -0.40 21.04 -9.71
N SER A 398 -0.56 22.36 -9.77
CA SER A 398 -0.94 23.05 -11.01
C SER A 398 0.12 23.01 -12.12
N GLY A 399 1.24 22.32 -11.88
CA GLY A 399 2.45 22.42 -12.68
C GLY A 399 3.11 23.79 -12.50
N ILE A 400 4.25 23.95 -13.17
CA ILE A 400 4.80 25.28 -13.39
C ILE A 400 3.94 25.89 -14.48
N THR A 401 3.15 26.92 -14.15
CA THR A 401 2.67 27.83 -15.20
C THR A 401 3.92 28.55 -15.68
N PRO A 402 4.37 28.32 -16.93
CA PRO A 402 5.51 29.06 -17.43
C PRO A 402 5.22 30.55 -17.24
N PRO A 403 6.18 31.35 -16.76
CA PRO A 403 6.06 32.79 -16.85
C PRO A 403 5.58 33.17 -18.24
N ASP A 404 4.78 34.23 -18.33
CA ASP A 404 4.34 34.81 -19.61
C ASP A 404 5.56 35.45 -20.30
N TYR A 405 6.40 34.58 -20.87
CA TYR A 405 7.62 34.87 -21.59
C TYR A 405 7.25 35.57 -22.89
N ASN A 406 7.92 36.69 -23.15
CA ASN A 406 7.73 37.46 -24.38
C ASN A 406 8.99 37.45 -25.26
N ARG A 407 10.05 36.75 -24.84
CA ARG A 407 11.31 36.68 -25.56
C ARG A 407 11.95 35.29 -25.44
N CYS A 408 12.52 34.83 -26.56
CA CYS A 408 13.28 33.60 -26.67
C CYS A 408 14.66 33.88 -27.29
N GLU A 409 15.73 33.35 -26.69
CA GLU A 409 17.10 33.40 -27.23
C GLU A 409 17.58 31.97 -27.51
N LEU A 410 18.12 31.74 -28.70
CA LEU A 410 18.78 30.48 -29.07
C LEU A 410 20.27 30.70 -29.27
N GLN A 411 21.08 29.85 -28.62
CA GLN A 411 22.52 29.74 -28.84
C GLN A 411 22.86 28.29 -29.19
N LEU A 412 23.51 28.07 -30.34
CA LEU A 412 23.96 26.75 -30.77
C LEU A 412 25.45 26.76 -31.07
N PHE A 413 26.19 25.88 -30.41
CA PHE A 413 27.58 25.56 -30.70
C PHE A 413 27.70 24.09 -31.08
N VAL A 414 28.05 23.83 -32.34
CA VAL A 414 28.35 22.49 -32.87
C VAL A 414 29.54 22.58 -33.82
N ASN A 415 30.32 21.51 -33.96
CA ASN A 415 31.30 21.44 -35.02
C ASN A 415 30.59 20.99 -36.30
N LYS A 416 30.93 21.59 -37.43
CA LYS A 416 30.29 21.28 -38.72
C LYS A 416 31.36 20.88 -39.72
N LEU A 417 31.00 19.93 -40.59
CA LEU A 417 31.73 19.61 -41.81
C LEU A 417 30.87 20.08 -42.99
N TYR A 418 31.34 21.11 -43.68
CA TYR A 418 30.75 21.57 -44.93
C TYR A 418 31.47 20.95 -46.12
N GLU A 419 30.74 20.63 -47.19
CA GLU A 419 31.30 20.32 -48.50
C GLU A 419 30.85 21.42 -49.47
N ARG A 420 31.81 22.16 -50.04
CA ARG A 420 31.52 23.10 -51.12
C ARG A 420 31.31 22.35 -52.44
N GLU A 421 30.69 22.97 -53.43
CA GLU A 421 30.57 22.39 -54.78
C GLU A 421 31.94 22.03 -55.41
N ASP A 422 33.02 22.64 -54.94
CA ASP A 422 34.40 22.34 -55.34
C ASP A 422 35.07 21.19 -54.55
N GLY A 423 34.34 20.54 -53.63
CA GLY A 423 34.81 19.44 -52.79
C GLY A 423 35.70 19.86 -51.61
N SER A 424 35.88 21.17 -51.37
CA SER A 424 36.64 21.65 -50.20
C SER A 424 35.79 21.66 -48.93
N THR A 425 36.42 21.32 -47.81
CA THR A 425 35.82 21.38 -46.47
C THR A 425 36.38 22.57 -45.68
N PHE A 426 35.55 23.21 -44.86
CA PHE A 426 36.00 24.22 -43.90
C PHE A 426 35.39 23.97 -42.53
N GLU A 427 36.10 24.35 -41.48
CA GLU A 427 35.71 24.14 -40.09
C GLU A 427 35.29 25.45 -39.40
N ARG A 428 34.20 25.34 -38.64
CA ARG A 428 33.74 26.20 -37.55
C ARG A 428 32.76 27.32 -37.91
N GLU A 429 31.55 27.19 -37.37
CA GLU A 429 30.58 28.28 -37.24
C GLU A 429 29.93 28.18 -35.86
N THR A 430 29.73 29.32 -35.22
CA THR A 430 28.95 29.46 -33.99
C THR A 430 27.72 30.26 -34.34
N ILE A 431 26.52 29.75 -34.03
CA ILE A 431 25.32 30.59 -34.09
C ILE A 431 25.31 31.40 -32.80
N GLU A 432 25.77 32.64 -32.91
CA GLU A 432 25.68 33.60 -31.81
C GLU A 432 24.21 33.98 -31.56
N GLY A 433 23.90 34.26 -30.30
CA GLY A 433 22.54 34.39 -29.76
C GLY A 433 21.56 35.09 -30.69
N THR A 434 20.66 34.31 -31.28
CA THR A 434 19.56 34.83 -32.09
C THR A 434 18.35 34.98 -31.18
N PHE A 435 17.68 36.13 -31.26
CA PHE A 435 16.55 36.46 -30.41
C PHE A 435 15.26 36.50 -31.23
N ALA A 436 14.16 36.07 -30.63
CA ALA A 436 12.83 36.22 -31.17
C ALA A 436 11.89 36.77 -30.09
N SER A 437 11.10 37.79 -30.43
CA SER A 437 10.03 38.30 -29.57
C SER A 437 8.73 37.60 -29.94
N GLY A 438 8.01 37.09 -28.95
CA GLY A 438 6.82 36.26 -29.16
C GLY A 438 5.88 36.29 -27.97
N GLU A 439 5.02 35.28 -27.90
CA GLU A 439 4.07 35.12 -26.79
C GLU A 439 3.91 33.64 -26.40
N MET A 440 3.50 33.42 -25.16
CA MET A 440 3.09 32.11 -24.68
C MET A 440 1.63 31.83 -25.05
N LEU A 441 1.41 30.72 -25.77
CA LEU A 441 0.11 30.12 -26.05
C LEU A 441 -0.02 28.83 -25.23
N GLY A 442 -0.35 28.97 -23.94
CA GLY A 442 -0.35 27.84 -23.00
C GLY A 442 1.07 27.43 -22.64
N ASN A 443 1.47 26.19 -22.97
CA ASN A 443 2.84 25.70 -22.78
C ASN A 443 3.73 25.88 -24.03
N ARG A 444 3.25 26.59 -25.06
CA ARG A 444 3.97 26.83 -26.31
C ARG A 444 4.42 28.28 -26.39
N PHE A 445 5.70 28.56 -26.54
CA PHE A 445 6.19 29.85 -26.98
C PHE A 445 6.18 29.89 -28.50
N VAL A 446 5.54 30.90 -29.10
CA VAL A 446 5.53 31.10 -30.55
C VAL A 446 6.00 32.51 -30.87
N ALA A 447 6.94 32.62 -31.81
CA ALA A 447 7.41 33.89 -32.32
C ALA A 447 7.60 33.83 -33.84
N ASP A 448 7.08 34.84 -34.54
CA ASP A 448 7.53 35.20 -35.87
C ASP A 448 8.41 36.44 -35.72
N TYR A 449 9.64 36.43 -36.22
CA TYR A 449 10.47 37.63 -36.23
C TYR A 449 10.76 38.05 -37.66
N ASN A 450 10.52 39.33 -37.93
CA ASN A 450 10.82 40.01 -39.19
C ASN A 450 11.58 41.29 -38.83
N GLU A 451 12.91 41.17 -38.74
CA GLU A 451 13.76 42.28 -38.32
C GLU A 451 14.41 42.97 -39.51
N ASN A 452 14.77 44.24 -39.31
CA ASN A 452 15.52 45.06 -40.27
C ASN A 452 14.88 45.09 -41.68
N SER A 453 13.55 45.24 -41.74
CA SER A 453 12.78 45.35 -42.98
C SER A 453 12.84 44.10 -43.88
N GLY A 454 12.74 42.90 -43.30
CA GLY A 454 12.78 41.63 -44.04
C GLY A 454 14.18 41.09 -44.27
N MET A 455 15.20 41.67 -43.63
CA MET A 455 16.57 41.18 -43.69
C MET A 455 16.74 39.89 -42.88
N PHE A 456 15.99 39.76 -41.79
CA PHE A 456 15.92 38.56 -40.96
C PHE A 456 14.47 38.11 -40.89
N VAL A 457 14.18 36.88 -41.30
CA VAL A 457 12.83 36.30 -41.25
C VAL A 457 12.92 34.91 -40.66
N GLY A 458 12.01 34.58 -39.75
CA GLY A 458 12.02 33.24 -39.17
C GLY A 458 10.87 33.00 -38.22
N THR A 459 10.78 31.76 -37.78
CA THR A 459 9.76 31.29 -36.84
C THR A 459 10.43 30.52 -35.72
N VAL A 460 9.90 30.65 -34.51
CA VAL A 460 10.32 29.91 -33.34
C VAL A 460 9.08 29.31 -32.70
N GLU A 461 9.12 28.01 -32.47
CA GLU A 461 8.16 27.30 -31.64
C GLU A 461 8.89 26.50 -30.57
N VAL A 462 8.62 26.77 -29.30
CA VAL A 462 9.17 26.02 -28.17
C VAL A 462 8.02 25.47 -27.35
N VAL A 463 7.98 24.16 -27.15
CA VAL A 463 6.94 23.48 -26.36
C VAL A 463 7.56 23.02 -25.04
N LEU A 464 7.01 23.54 -23.94
CA LEU A 464 7.41 23.18 -22.59
C LEU A 464 6.65 21.94 -22.14
N ASP A 465 7.37 20.92 -21.67
CA ASP A 465 6.81 19.87 -20.86
C ASP A 465 6.72 20.34 -19.41
N THR A 466 5.52 20.78 -19.03
CA THR A 466 5.21 21.25 -17.67
C THR A 466 5.28 20.15 -16.60
N ILE A 467 5.39 18.86 -16.99
CA ILE A 467 5.55 17.73 -16.07
C ILE A 467 7.02 17.57 -15.70
N THR A 468 7.90 17.55 -16.70
CA THR A 468 9.34 17.28 -16.51
C THR A 468 10.17 18.54 -16.33
N ASP A 469 9.58 19.73 -16.53
CA ASP A 469 10.28 21.01 -16.59
C ASP A 469 11.39 20.96 -17.64
N THR A 470 11.03 20.56 -18.85
CA THR A 470 11.93 20.47 -20.01
C THR A 470 11.29 21.15 -21.22
N ILE A 471 12.08 21.42 -22.25
CA ILE A 471 11.53 21.69 -23.59
C ILE A 471 11.34 20.33 -24.27
N SER A 472 10.10 19.90 -24.46
CA SER A 472 9.80 18.66 -25.18
C SER A 472 10.13 18.76 -26.67
N SER A 473 9.96 19.96 -27.24
CA SER A 473 10.34 20.23 -28.63
C SER A 473 10.65 21.71 -28.84
N ALA A 474 11.67 21.99 -29.64
CA ALA A 474 11.99 23.32 -30.13
C ALA A 474 12.25 23.27 -31.64
N ASP A 475 11.48 24.04 -32.39
CA ASP A 475 11.64 24.26 -33.82
C ASP A 475 12.04 25.70 -34.08
N TRP A 476 13.16 25.90 -34.77
CA TRP A 476 13.70 27.23 -35.07
C TRP A 476 14.05 27.34 -36.55
N THR A 477 13.46 28.30 -37.24
CA THR A 477 13.85 28.70 -38.59
C THR A 477 14.41 30.12 -38.57
N TYR A 478 15.55 30.33 -39.23
CA TYR A 478 16.21 31.62 -39.36
C TYR A 478 16.72 31.83 -40.77
N GLU A 479 16.19 32.84 -41.45
CA GLU A 479 16.60 33.27 -42.78
C GLU A 479 17.23 34.67 -42.68
N TYR A 480 18.39 34.86 -43.31
CA TYR A 480 19.10 36.14 -43.34
C TYR A 480 19.57 36.47 -44.76
N THR A 481 19.23 37.66 -45.25
CA THR A 481 19.67 38.16 -46.56
C THR A 481 20.57 39.38 -46.43
N GLN A 482 21.84 39.27 -46.78
CA GLN A 482 22.76 40.41 -46.86
C GLN A 482 22.75 41.03 -48.26
N SER A 483 22.75 42.35 -48.38
CA SER A 483 22.61 43.03 -49.68
C SER A 483 23.92 43.31 -50.42
N SER A 484 25.11 43.19 -49.79
CA SER A 484 26.39 43.48 -50.45
C SER A 484 27.60 42.88 -49.72
N PRO A 485 28.21 41.79 -50.24
CA PRO A 485 27.75 40.97 -51.37
C PRO A 485 26.39 40.32 -51.08
N SER A 486 25.61 40.01 -52.12
CA SER A 486 24.32 39.32 -51.93
C SER A 486 24.57 37.91 -51.41
N SER A 487 24.23 37.67 -50.15
CA SER A 487 24.21 36.33 -49.57
C SER A 487 22.88 36.04 -48.92
N TYR A 488 22.39 34.83 -49.10
CA TYR A 488 21.21 34.32 -48.40
C TYR A 488 21.62 33.16 -47.52
N HIS A 489 21.18 33.16 -46.27
CA HIS A 489 21.42 32.12 -45.30
C HIS A 489 20.08 31.63 -44.78
N LYS A 490 19.93 30.31 -44.63
CA LYS A 490 18.80 29.70 -43.95
C LYS A 490 19.29 28.61 -43.01
N THR A 491 18.85 28.68 -41.77
CA THR A 491 19.09 27.68 -40.73
C THR A 491 17.75 27.13 -40.25
N GLU A 492 17.63 25.81 -40.17
CA GLU A 492 16.49 25.12 -39.54
C GLU A 492 17.03 24.18 -38.45
N ILE A 493 16.47 24.26 -37.25
CA ILE A 493 16.88 23.49 -36.08
C ILE A 493 15.64 22.86 -35.46
N THR A 494 15.68 21.55 -35.23
CA THR A 494 14.70 20.84 -34.39
C THR A 494 15.44 20.16 -33.26
N ALA A 495 15.01 20.38 -32.03
CA ALA A 495 15.56 19.74 -30.84
C ALA A 495 14.46 19.24 -29.90
N VAL A 496 14.76 18.23 -29.09
CA VAL A 496 13.84 17.60 -28.13
C VAL A 496 14.50 17.42 -26.76
N ASP A 497 13.69 17.25 -25.72
CA ASP A 497 14.12 16.89 -24.37
C ASP A 497 15.21 17.79 -23.74
N LEU A 498 15.18 19.12 -23.99
CA LEU A 498 16.18 20.01 -23.37
C LEU A 498 15.86 20.20 -21.87
N PRO A 499 16.76 19.81 -20.95
CA PRO A 499 16.52 19.94 -19.54
C PRO A 499 16.65 21.39 -19.08
N PHE A 500 15.87 21.74 -18.07
CA PHE A 500 15.96 23.05 -17.44
C PHE A 500 17.12 23.15 -16.46
N VAL A 501 17.89 24.24 -16.58
CA VAL A 501 19.16 24.43 -15.86
C VAL A 501 19.11 25.62 -14.91
N ASP A 502 18.36 26.69 -15.23
CA ASP A 502 18.27 27.89 -14.39
C ASP A 502 16.89 28.56 -14.44
N GLN A 503 16.19 28.53 -13.30
CA GLN A 503 14.87 29.15 -13.07
C GLN A 503 14.87 30.67 -13.17
N SER A 504 15.97 31.34 -12.79
CA SER A 504 16.00 32.80 -12.72
C SER A 504 16.07 33.45 -14.10
N ASN A 505 16.55 32.71 -15.11
CA ASN A 505 16.80 33.18 -16.46
C ASN A 505 16.09 32.35 -17.54
N GLY A 506 15.27 31.37 -17.13
CA GLY A 506 14.52 30.47 -18.01
C GLY A 506 15.41 29.68 -18.98
N ILE A 507 16.54 29.15 -18.51
CA ILE A 507 17.57 28.52 -19.34
C ILE A 507 17.35 27.01 -19.45
N TYR A 508 17.22 26.53 -20.68
CA TYR A 508 17.17 25.11 -21.05
C TYR A 508 18.41 24.77 -21.87
N LYS A 509 19.16 23.73 -21.48
CA LYS A 509 20.48 23.48 -22.06
C LYS A 509 20.86 22.01 -22.11
N ILE A 510 21.35 21.60 -23.27
CA ILE A 510 22.06 20.35 -23.50
C ILE A 510 23.51 20.65 -23.86
N SER A 511 24.45 19.76 -23.54
CA SER A 511 25.88 19.96 -23.81
C SER A 511 26.62 18.65 -24.09
N GLY A 512 27.82 18.77 -24.65
CA GLY A 512 28.64 17.63 -25.04
C GLY A 512 28.02 16.83 -26.20
N ASN A 513 28.25 15.51 -26.17
CA ASN A 513 27.73 14.57 -27.16
C ASN A 513 26.20 14.47 -27.17
N GLN A 514 25.55 14.80 -26.04
CA GLN A 514 24.09 14.78 -25.93
C GLN A 514 23.42 15.76 -26.91
N THR A 515 24.12 16.85 -27.25
CA THR A 515 23.68 17.82 -28.26
C THR A 515 23.32 17.17 -29.59
N CYS A 516 24.08 16.16 -30.05
CA CYS A 516 23.82 15.48 -31.33
C CYS A 516 22.75 14.40 -31.25
N ILE A 517 22.37 13.99 -30.03
CA ILE A 517 21.26 13.05 -29.82
C ILE A 517 19.95 13.81 -29.87
N ASP A 518 19.92 14.98 -29.22
CA ASP A 518 18.68 15.71 -28.97
C ASP A 518 18.41 16.79 -30.03
N VAL A 519 19.42 17.26 -30.77
CA VAL A 519 19.22 18.02 -32.02
C VAL A 519 18.94 17.02 -33.14
N THR A 520 17.64 16.79 -33.40
CA THR A 520 17.16 15.77 -34.34
C THR A 520 17.18 16.24 -35.79
N ASN A 521 17.13 17.55 -36.03
CA ASN A 521 17.31 18.14 -37.35
C ASN A 521 18.18 19.39 -37.26
N TYR A 522 19.12 19.51 -38.17
CA TYR A 522 19.93 20.70 -38.33
C TYR A 522 20.26 20.90 -39.81
N THR A 523 19.59 21.86 -40.46
CA THR A 523 19.82 22.21 -41.85
C THR A 523 20.41 23.60 -41.94
N TYR A 524 21.46 23.75 -42.75
CA TYR A 524 22.04 25.04 -43.07
C TYR A 524 22.21 25.16 -44.58
N TYR A 525 21.72 26.27 -45.11
CA TYR A 525 21.79 26.64 -46.51
C TYR A 525 22.42 28.02 -46.63
N GLN A 526 23.44 28.14 -47.47
CA GLN A 526 24.05 29.43 -47.81
C GLN A 526 24.17 29.55 -49.33
N ASP A 527 23.62 30.63 -49.89
CA ASP A 527 23.88 31.05 -51.27
C ASP A 527 24.77 32.28 -51.24
N PHE A 528 25.97 32.16 -51.77
CA PHE A 528 26.91 33.27 -51.96
C PHE A 528 27.22 33.42 -53.44
N GLN A 529 26.69 34.48 -54.07
CA GLN A 529 26.91 34.78 -55.49
C GLN A 529 26.54 33.61 -56.44
N GLY A 530 25.56 32.77 -56.09
CA GLY A 530 25.13 31.61 -56.89
C GLY A 530 25.84 30.30 -56.56
N ASN A 531 26.77 30.28 -55.60
CA ASN A 531 27.36 29.04 -55.08
C ASN A 531 26.58 28.60 -53.84
N VAL A 532 25.98 27.41 -53.91
CA VAL A 532 25.18 26.85 -52.82
C VAL A 532 26.08 25.99 -51.93
N THR A 533 26.07 26.27 -50.63
CA THR A 533 26.65 25.40 -49.59
C THR A 533 25.51 24.81 -48.78
N THR A 534 25.46 23.48 -48.70
CA THR A 534 24.51 22.75 -47.85
C THR A 534 25.30 21.99 -46.78
N LEU A 535 24.77 21.94 -45.56
CA LEU A 535 25.35 21.10 -44.52
C LEU A 535 25.21 19.61 -44.88
N GLN A 536 26.32 18.86 -44.78
CA GLN A 536 26.31 17.40 -44.99
C GLN A 536 26.12 16.65 -43.68
N SER A 537 26.85 17.06 -42.63
CA SER A 537 26.74 16.51 -41.28
C SER A 537 27.24 17.53 -40.24
N PHE A 538 26.83 17.35 -39.00
CA PHE A 538 27.41 18.05 -37.85
C PHE A 538 27.92 17.02 -36.85
N GLU A 539 28.96 17.40 -36.11
CA GLU A 539 29.62 16.57 -35.10
C GLU A 539 29.65 17.31 -33.76
N CYS A 540 29.36 16.58 -32.69
CA CYS A 540 29.42 17.12 -31.34
C CYS A 540 30.68 16.66 -30.64
N ASN A 541 31.29 17.57 -29.89
CA ASN A 541 32.41 17.32 -28.99
C ASN A 541 32.05 17.79 -27.57
N SER A 542 33.04 17.80 -26.65
CA SER A 542 32.85 18.24 -25.27
C SER A 542 32.34 19.67 -25.13
N ASP A 543 32.56 20.51 -26.13
CA ASP A 543 32.25 21.95 -26.10
C ASP A 543 30.92 22.25 -26.80
N SER A 544 30.31 21.25 -27.45
CA SER A 544 29.02 21.40 -28.13
C SER A 544 27.89 21.65 -27.16
N TYR A 545 26.97 22.56 -27.50
CA TYR A 545 25.77 22.82 -26.71
C TYR A 545 24.67 23.44 -27.54
N LEU A 546 23.43 23.21 -27.12
CA LEU A 546 22.26 23.99 -27.50
C LEU A 546 21.68 24.59 -26.23
N GLU A 547 21.46 25.90 -26.24
CA GLU A 547 20.89 26.64 -25.12
C GLU A 547 19.72 27.48 -25.64
N ILE A 548 18.56 27.34 -24.98
CA ILE A 548 17.37 28.14 -25.23
C ILE A 548 17.05 28.88 -23.94
N ARG A 549 16.92 30.20 -24.02
CA ARG A 549 16.50 31.04 -22.90
C ARG A 549 15.13 31.62 -23.16
N LEU A 550 14.19 31.36 -22.27
CA LEU A 550 12.89 32.01 -22.27
C LEU A 550 12.84 33.03 -21.15
N TYR A 551 12.54 34.28 -21.45
CA TYR A 551 12.46 35.32 -20.42
C TYR A 551 11.40 36.36 -20.74
N LYS A 552 11.04 37.11 -19.70
CA LYS A 552 10.13 38.25 -19.77
C LYS A 552 10.95 39.52 -19.61
N GLU A 553 10.97 40.36 -20.64
CA GLU A 553 11.60 41.69 -20.56
C GLU A 553 10.88 42.66 -19.61
#